data_AF-A0A0Q3YFQ1-F1
#
_entry.id   AF-A0A0Q3YFQ1-F1
#
_cell.length_a   1.000
_cell.length_b   1.000
_cell.length_c   1.000
_cell.angle_alpha   90.00
_cell.angle_beta   90.00
_cell.angle_gamma   90.00
#
_symmetry.space_group_name_H-M   'P 1'
#
loop_
_entity.id
_entity.type
_entity.pdbx_description
1 polymer ?
#
loop_
_entity_poly.entity_id
_entity_poly.type
_entity_poly.pdbx_seq_one_letter_code
_entity_poly.pdbx_strand_id
1 'polypeptide(L)'
;MRSPPCAIERFPNDFVGQRGQGTFWPCDENRAFPNEFDTGRGRLNLDAPIALGDLHLVVPAQAKALANPLGNHQTSCDIDGCSHGRKFTIARSIGVSCAGCRDDPLAYRTIVRKWLRERAVRVMGVDPGLTRCGLSLIESGRGRQLTALDVDVVRTPSDAALAQRLLAISDAVEHWLDTHHPEVVAIERVFSQLNVTTVMGTAQAGGVIALAAAKRGVDVHFHTPSEVKAAVTGNGSADKAQVTAMVTKILALQAKPTPADAADALALAICHCWRAPTIARMAEATSRAEARAAQQRHAYLAKLKAAR
;
A
#
# COMPACT_ATOMS: atom_id res chain seq x y z
N MET A 1 50.84 -16.18 -18.54
CA MET A 1 51.24 -16.28 -17.12
C MET A 1 51.36 -14.87 -16.56
N ARG A 2 50.55 -14.58 -15.52
CA ARG A 2 50.68 -13.53 -14.49
C ARG A 2 50.96 -12.09 -14.93
N SER A 3 49.89 -11.29 -14.95
CA SER A 3 49.93 -9.88 -14.57
C SER A 3 50.09 -9.75 -13.04
N PRO A 4 50.85 -8.74 -12.56
CA PRO A 4 50.56 -8.09 -11.28
C PRO A 4 50.71 -6.53 -11.41
N PRO A 5 50.46 -5.75 -10.35
CA PRO A 5 49.20 -5.69 -9.59
C PRO A 5 48.68 -4.24 -9.44
N CYS A 6 47.44 -4.18 -8.94
CA CYS A 6 46.77 -3.10 -8.21
C CYS A 6 47.68 -1.97 -7.67
N ALA A 7 47.42 -0.73 -8.09
CA ALA A 7 47.88 0.48 -7.42
C ALA A 7 46.75 1.04 -6.54
N ILE A 8 47.00 0.98 -5.24
CA ILE A 8 46.27 1.65 -4.17
C ILE A 8 46.85 3.08 -4.09
N GLU A 9 46.04 4.11 -4.30
CA GLU A 9 46.35 5.44 -3.79
C GLU A 9 45.49 5.72 -2.56
N ARG A 10 46.18 5.88 -1.43
CA ARG A 10 45.67 6.40 -0.16
C ARG A 10 46.11 7.84 0.02
N PHE A 11 45.32 8.53 0.85
CA PHE A 11 45.62 9.66 1.75
C PHE A 11 45.17 11.07 1.30
N PRO A 12 44.78 11.96 2.26
CA PRO A 12 45.03 11.89 3.70
C PRO A 12 43.80 11.81 4.61
N ASN A 13 43.98 11.02 5.68
CA ASN A 13 43.38 11.23 6.98
C ASN A 13 43.95 12.52 7.58
N ASP A 14 43.11 13.40 8.08
CA ASP A 14 43.41 14.23 9.24
C ASP A 14 42.11 14.42 10.02
N PHE A 15 41.92 13.59 11.05
CA PHE A 15 41.39 13.98 12.37
C PHE A 15 41.38 12.73 13.26
N VAL A 16 42.55 12.44 13.84
CA VAL A 16 42.67 11.54 14.99
C VAL A 16 42.67 12.37 16.25
N GLY A 17 41.77 12.04 17.18
CA GLY A 17 42.03 12.23 18.60
C GLY A 17 40.90 12.90 19.38
N GLN A 18 40.04 12.09 19.98
CA GLN A 18 40.02 11.98 21.45
C GLN A 18 39.33 10.67 21.87
N ARG A 19 40.07 9.88 22.65
CA ARG A 19 39.60 8.65 23.30
C ARG A 19 38.70 9.04 24.48
N GLY A 20 37.46 8.57 24.46
CA GLY A 20 36.58 8.52 25.63
C GLY A 20 36.21 7.06 25.91
N GLN A 21 36.64 6.55 27.06
CA GLN A 21 36.27 5.23 27.60
C GLN A 21 34.79 5.25 28.01
N GLY A 22 34.04 4.17 27.78
CA GLY A 22 32.66 4.09 28.27
C GLY A 22 31.87 2.85 27.88
N THR A 23 32.13 1.73 28.59
CA THR A 23 31.22 0.61 28.90
C THR A 23 30.44 -0.11 27.79
N PHE A 24 30.89 -1.33 27.51
CA PHE A 24 30.11 -2.44 26.96
C PHE A 24 29.02 -2.84 27.98
N TRP A 25 27.74 -2.86 27.59
CA TRP A 25 26.64 -3.33 28.45
C TRP A 25 26.26 -4.77 28.07
N PRO A 26 26.25 -5.73 29.01
CA PRO A 26 25.64 -7.03 28.77
C PRO A 26 24.12 -6.88 28.74
N CYS A 27 23.45 -7.55 27.81
CA CYS A 27 22.00 -7.72 27.82
C CYS A 27 21.60 -8.50 29.07
N ASP A 28 20.86 -7.86 29.98
CA ASP A 28 20.20 -8.49 31.11
C ASP A 28 18.68 -8.28 30.92
N GLU A 29 17.92 -9.37 30.81
CA GLU A 29 16.55 -9.42 30.24
C GLU A 29 15.44 -8.78 31.11
N ASN A 30 15.77 -8.01 32.16
CA ASN A 30 14.76 -7.61 33.15
C ASN A 30 14.87 -6.18 33.71
N ARG A 31 15.31 -5.18 32.92
CA ARG A 31 15.16 -3.76 33.27
C ARG A 31 14.32 -2.98 32.25
N ALA A 32 13.35 -2.22 32.75
CA ALA A 32 12.62 -1.22 31.97
C ALA A 32 13.59 -0.18 31.40
N PHE A 33 13.42 0.17 30.13
CA PHE A 33 14.19 1.22 29.46
C PHE A 33 14.00 2.56 30.18
N PRO A 34 15.06 3.33 30.47
CA PRO A 34 14.90 4.67 31.01
C PRO A 34 14.40 5.65 29.94
N ASN A 35 13.46 6.53 30.32
CA ASN A 35 12.81 7.51 29.43
C ASN A 35 13.62 8.80 29.21
N GLU A 36 14.88 8.84 29.65
CA GLU A 36 15.73 10.03 29.56
C GLU A 36 17.13 9.66 29.03
N PHE A 37 17.53 10.28 27.92
CA PHE A 37 18.87 10.17 27.35
C PHE A 37 19.60 11.51 27.49
N ASP A 38 20.74 11.51 28.18
CA ASP A 38 21.64 12.65 28.25
C ASP A 38 22.59 12.63 27.03
N THR A 39 22.43 13.60 26.13
CA THR A 39 23.17 13.68 24.86
C THR A 39 24.41 14.58 24.95
N GLY A 40 24.74 15.11 26.13
CA GLY A 40 25.88 16.03 26.30
C GLY A 40 25.70 17.40 25.63
N ARG A 41 24.52 17.71 25.06
CA ARG A 41 24.11 19.06 24.61
C ARG A 41 22.75 19.51 25.14
N GLY A 42 22.21 18.81 26.15
CA GLY A 42 20.91 19.09 26.77
C GLY A 42 19.97 17.88 26.80
N ARG A 43 18.98 17.92 27.71
CA ARG A 43 18.00 16.85 27.93
C ARG A 43 16.93 16.85 26.84
N LEU A 44 16.68 15.69 26.23
CA LEU A 44 15.54 15.46 25.35
C LEU A 44 14.48 14.64 26.11
N ASN A 45 13.28 15.20 26.25
CA ASN A 45 12.11 14.52 26.78
C ASN A 45 11.25 14.02 25.59
N LEU A 46 10.95 12.73 25.55
CA LEU A 46 10.22 12.07 24.46
C LEU A 46 8.70 12.31 24.49
N ASP A 47 8.17 12.97 25.52
CA ASP A 47 6.73 13.23 25.69
C ASP A 47 6.30 14.66 25.30
N ALA A 48 7.20 15.48 24.74
CA ALA A 48 6.87 16.84 24.29
C ALA A 48 6.35 16.86 22.84
N PRO A 49 5.24 17.56 22.52
CA PRO A 49 4.76 17.71 21.14
C PRO A 49 5.78 18.51 20.33
N ILE A 50 6.22 17.94 19.20
CA ILE A 50 7.18 18.56 18.29
C ILE A 50 6.51 19.77 17.64
N ALA A 51 6.85 20.97 18.12
CA ALA A 51 6.53 22.21 17.43
C ALA A 51 7.43 22.32 16.18
N LEU A 52 6.83 22.18 14.99
CA LEU A 52 7.47 22.53 13.72
C LEU A 52 7.65 24.05 13.67
N GLY A 53 8.84 24.51 14.06
CA GLY A 53 9.29 25.89 13.83
C GLY A 53 9.88 26.03 12.43
N ASP A 54 9.30 26.96 11.67
CA ASP A 54 9.79 27.68 10.48
C ASP A 54 11.08 27.19 9.83
N LEU A 55 10.95 26.31 8.83
CA LEU A 55 11.96 26.12 7.78
C LEU A 55 11.49 26.85 6.51
N HIS A 56 11.97 28.07 6.32
CA HIS A 56 11.83 28.80 5.07
C HIS A 56 12.63 28.08 3.97
N LEU A 57 11.93 27.32 3.12
CA LEU A 57 12.49 26.83 1.85
C LEU A 57 12.12 27.81 0.74
N VAL A 58 13.12 28.56 0.25
CA VAL A 58 13.00 29.35 -0.98
C VAL A 58 12.95 28.38 -2.15
N VAL A 59 11.76 28.19 -2.74
CA VAL A 59 11.59 27.41 -3.97
C VAL A 59 12.00 28.28 -5.16
N PRO A 60 12.97 27.88 -6.00
CA PRO A 60 13.26 28.62 -7.23
C PRO A 60 12.06 28.54 -8.17
N ALA A 61 11.64 29.71 -8.64
CA ALA A 61 10.54 29.91 -9.57
C ALA A 61 10.91 29.40 -10.97
N GLN A 62 10.91 28.08 -11.18
CA GLN A 62 10.91 27.45 -12.50
C GLN A 62 10.52 25.96 -12.40
N ALA A 63 9.35 25.68 -11.82
CA ALA A 63 8.66 24.40 -11.95
C ALA A 63 7.18 24.66 -12.23
N LYS A 64 6.91 25.29 -13.38
CA LYS A 64 5.56 25.63 -13.82
C LYS A 64 5.38 25.25 -15.29
N ALA A 65 5.48 23.95 -15.58
CA ALA A 65 4.93 23.33 -16.79
C ALA A 65 5.16 21.83 -16.72
N LEU A 66 4.15 21.10 -16.23
CA LEU A 66 3.71 19.76 -16.64
C LEU A 66 2.62 19.34 -15.62
N ALA A 67 1.60 20.18 -15.56
CA ALA A 67 0.39 19.93 -14.80
C ALA A 67 -0.61 19.18 -15.70
N ASN A 68 -1.03 18.01 -15.22
CA ASN A 68 -2.41 17.52 -15.19
C ASN A 68 -3.38 18.13 -16.23
N PRO A 69 -3.95 17.34 -17.18
CA PRO A 69 -4.97 17.85 -18.09
C PRO A 69 -6.35 18.08 -17.42
N LEU A 70 -6.47 17.90 -16.10
CA LEU A 70 -7.66 18.32 -15.35
C LEU A 70 -7.40 19.70 -14.74
N GLY A 71 -7.91 20.71 -15.44
CA GLY A 71 -7.78 22.12 -15.13
C GLY A 71 -8.05 22.48 -13.66
N ASN A 72 -7.29 23.47 -13.22
CA ASN A 72 -7.37 24.11 -11.92
C ASN A 72 -8.81 24.60 -11.64
N HIS A 73 -9.56 23.87 -10.82
CA HIS A 73 -10.88 24.30 -10.35
C HIS A 73 -10.94 24.17 -8.83
N GLN A 74 -11.31 25.29 -8.19
CA GLN A 74 -11.53 25.48 -6.75
C GLN A 74 -12.04 24.20 -6.06
N THR A 75 -11.27 23.72 -5.08
CA THR A 75 -11.53 22.51 -4.31
C THR A 75 -12.37 22.74 -3.05
N SER A 76 -12.89 23.95 -2.82
CA SER A 76 -13.81 24.24 -1.72
C SER A 76 -15.22 24.46 -2.22
N CYS A 77 -16.16 23.73 -1.62
CA CYS A 77 -17.58 24.02 -1.69
C CYS A 77 -17.84 25.10 -0.62
N ASP A 78 -18.17 26.32 -1.02
CA ASP A 78 -18.43 27.46 -0.10
C ASP A 78 -19.78 27.36 0.64
N ILE A 79 -20.20 26.13 0.96
CA ILE A 79 -21.41 25.84 1.74
C ILE A 79 -20.97 25.48 3.15
N ASP A 80 -21.35 26.30 4.13
CA ASP A 80 -21.13 26.03 5.54
C ASP A 80 -21.64 24.62 5.92
N GLY A 81 -20.72 23.75 6.35
CA GLY A 81 -21.00 22.38 6.82
C GLY A 81 -20.81 21.24 5.80
N CYS A 82 -20.32 21.49 4.58
CA CYS A 82 -20.13 20.43 3.57
C CYS A 82 -18.82 19.63 3.77
N SER A 83 -18.87 18.45 4.39
CA SER A 83 -17.71 17.57 4.66
C SER A 83 -17.26 16.68 3.47
N HIS A 84 -17.63 17.01 2.24
CA HIS A 84 -17.61 16.08 1.09
C HIS A 84 -16.49 16.30 0.05
N GLY A 85 -15.41 17.01 0.38
CA GLY A 85 -14.37 17.46 -0.57
C GLY A 85 -13.94 16.47 -1.67
N ARG A 86 -13.66 15.19 -1.34
CA ARG A 86 -13.31 14.15 -2.34
C ARG A 86 -14.50 13.61 -3.15
N LYS A 87 -15.70 13.60 -2.58
CA LYS A 87 -16.93 13.11 -3.25
C LYS A 87 -17.47 14.13 -4.26
N PHE A 88 -17.13 15.40 -4.07
CA PHE A 88 -17.55 16.51 -4.93
C PHE A 88 -16.87 16.49 -6.31
N THR A 89 -15.57 16.17 -6.34
CA THR A 89 -14.80 16.01 -7.58
C THR A 89 -15.36 14.88 -8.45
N ILE A 90 -15.75 13.76 -7.82
CA ILE A 90 -16.37 12.61 -8.49
C ILE A 90 -17.74 12.99 -9.08
N ALA A 91 -18.60 13.69 -8.33
CA ALA A 91 -19.91 14.12 -8.79
C ALA A 91 -19.86 15.05 -10.02
N ARG A 92 -18.92 16.00 -10.03
CA ARG A 92 -18.71 16.90 -11.18
C ARG A 92 -18.26 16.13 -12.43
N SER A 93 -17.40 15.14 -12.28
CA SER A 93 -16.88 14.33 -13.40
C SER A 93 -17.93 13.46 -14.10
N ILE A 94 -19.07 13.20 -13.43
CA ILE A 94 -20.20 12.43 -13.97
C ILE A 94 -21.43 13.30 -14.29
N GLY A 95 -21.27 14.64 -14.33
CA GLY A 95 -22.33 15.58 -14.69
C GLY A 95 -23.37 15.84 -13.60
N VAL A 96 -23.13 15.42 -12.35
CA VAL A 96 -24.04 15.68 -11.22
C VAL A 96 -23.66 17.02 -10.58
N SER A 97 -24.51 18.03 -10.80
CA SER A 97 -24.32 19.37 -10.25
C SER A 97 -24.62 19.42 -8.75
N CYS A 98 -24.04 20.39 -8.06
CA CYS A 98 -24.27 20.62 -6.64
C CYS A 98 -25.74 20.92 -6.29
N ALA A 99 -26.53 21.40 -7.26
CA ALA A 99 -27.96 21.64 -7.09
C ALA A 99 -28.73 20.33 -6.81
N GLY A 100 -28.44 19.26 -7.56
CA GLY A 100 -29.10 17.96 -7.36
C GLY A 100 -28.77 17.28 -6.02
N CYS A 101 -27.64 17.62 -5.39
CA CYS A 101 -27.30 17.18 -4.03
C CYS A 101 -28.14 17.88 -2.94
N ARG A 102 -28.62 19.11 -3.19
CA ARG A 102 -29.53 19.82 -2.27
C ARG A 102 -30.95 19.27 -2.35
N ASP A 103 -31.41 18.95 -3.56
CA ASP A 103 -32.80 18.60 -3.80
C ASP A 103 -33.12 17.13 -3.44
N ASP A 104 -32.17 16.20 -3.64
CA ASP A 104 -32.33 14.80 -3.19
C ASP A 104 -30.97 14.14 -2.84
N PRO A 105 -30.57 14.17 -1.55
CA PRO A 105 -29.36 13.51 -1.06
C PRO A 105 -29.37 11.98 -1.25
N LEU A 106 -30.55 11.36 -1.32
CA LEU A 106 -30.71 9.92 -1.46
C LEU A 106 -30.51 9.50 -2.93
N ALA A 107 -31.06 10.26 -3.88
CA ALA A 107 -30.80 10.08 -5.31
C ALA A 107 -29.31 10.32 -5.64
N TYR A 108 -28.70 11.37 -5.10
CA TYR A 108 -27.26 11.62 -5.26
C TYR A 108 -26.42 10.43 -4.79
N ARG A 109 -26.68 9.91 -3.58
CA ARG A 109 -25.98 8.73 -3.05
C ARG A 109 -26.23 7.50 -3.90
N THR A 110 -27.43 7.35 -4.46
CA THR A 110 -27.79 6.20 -5.29
C THR A 110 -27.08 6.24 -6.64
N ILE A 111 -27.02 7.40 -7.30
CA ILE A 111 -26.32 7.60 -8.58
C ILE A 111 -24.81 7.41 -8.40
N VAL A 112 -24.20 8.05 -7.40
CA VAL A 112 -22.76 7.90 -7.13
C VAL A 112 -22.41 6.45 -6.76
N ARG A 113 -23.23 5.77 -5.94
CA ARG A 113 -23.02 4.34 -5.63
C ARG A 113 -23.23 3.45 -6.85
N LYS A 114 -24.17 3.78 -7.74
CA LYS A 114 -24.39 3.05 -8.99
C LYS A 114 -23.16 3.19 -9.89
N TRP A 115 -22.69 4.40 -10.11
CA TRP A 115 -21.49 4.66 -10.91
C TRP A 115 -20.22 4.02 -10.32
N LEU A 116 -19.99 4.14 -9.01
CA LEU A 116 -18.86 3.48 -8.34
C LEU A 116 -18.93 1.94 -8.40
N ARG A 117 -20.13 1.35 -8.52
CA ARG A 117 -20.30 -0.10 -8.71
C ARG A 117 -20.15 -0.53 -10.17
N GLU A 118 -20.36 0.39 -11.11
CA GLU A 118 -20.36 0.13 -12.54
C GLU A 118 -19.03 0.52 -13.21
N ARG A 119 -18.18 1.28 -12.51
CA ARG A 119 -16.83 1.63 -12.94
C ARG A 119 -15.89 0.46 -12.71
N ALA A 120 -15.10 0.16 -13.74
CA ALA A 120 -14.06 -0.83 -13.68
C ALA A 120 -12.92 -0.35 -12.76
N VAL A 121 -12.50 -1.21 -11.83
CA VAL A 121 -11.40 -0.95 -10.91
C VAL A 121 -10.14 -1.63 -11.41
N ARG A 122 -9.04 -0.89 -11.52
CA ARG A 122 -7.73 -1.44 -11.87
C ARG A 122 -6.94 -1.83 -10.64
N VAL A 123 -6.55 -3.10 -10.58
CA VAL A 123 -5.81 -3.68 -9.45
C VAL A 123 -4.49 -4.22 -9.95
N MET A 124 -3.41 -3.71 -9.38
CA MET A 124 -2.06 -4.22 -9.60
C MET A 124 -1.76 -5.31 -8.58
N GLY A 125 -1.53 -6.55 -9.02
CA GLY A 125 -1.10 -7.65 -8.15
C GLY A 125 0.43 -7.77 -8.15
N VAL A 126 1.03 -7.90 -6.96
CA VAL A 126 2.47 -7.97 -6.78
C VAL A 126 2.86 -9.14 -5.89
N ASP A 127 3.59 -10.09 -6.45
CA ASP A 127 4.26 -11.17 -5.73
C ASP A 127 5.73 -10.76 -5.48
N PRO A 128 6.06 -10.21 -4.30
CA PRO A 128 7.39 -9.70 -4.02
C PRO A 128 8.39 -10.84 -3.95
N GLY A 129 9.55 -10.63 -4.57
CA GLY A 129 10.69 -11.53 -4.43
C GLY A 129 11.95 -10.85 -4.89
N LEU A 130 13.07 -11.12 -4.20
CA LEU A 130 14.32 -10.45 -4.55
C LEU A 130 14.81 -10.88 -5.93
N THR A 131 14.81 -12.18 -6.25
CA THR A 131 15.31 -12.67 -7.56
C THR A 131 14.28 -12.51 -8.66
N ARG A 132 13.00 -12.69 -8.32
CA ARG A 132 11.85 -12.64 -9.22
C ARG A 132 10.72 -11.93 -8.48
N CYS A 133 10.25 -10.81 -9.01
CA CYS A 133 9.09 -10.10 -8.50
C CYS A 133 8.02 -10.09 -9.59
N GLY A 134 6.90 -10.77 -9.34
CA GLY A 134 5.79 -10.84 -10.28
C GLY A 134 4.92 -9.59 -10.19
N LEU A 135 4.61 -8.99 -11.33
CA LEU A 135 3.73 -7.84 -11.48
C LEU A 135 2.57 -8.22 -12.41
N SER A 136 1.37 -7.77 -12.08
CA SER A 136 0.21 -7.98 -12.92
C SER A 136 -0.77 -6.82 -12.80
N LEU A 137 -1.54 -6.58 -13.84
CA LEU A 137 -2.63 -5.63 -13.84
C LEU A 137 -3.90 -6.32 -14.31
N ILE A 138 -4.96 -6.24 -13.50
CA ILE A 138 -6.29 -6.67 -13.91
C ILE A 138 -7.28 -5.54 -13.77
N GLU A 139 -8.32 -5.60 -14.59
CA GLU A 139 -9.44 -4.68 -14.54
C GLU A 139 -10.71 -5.46 -14.18
N SER A 140 -11.45 -4.94 -13.19
CA SER A 140 -12.72 -5.54 -12.80
C SER A 140 -13.85 -5.12 -13.75
N GLY A 141 -14.62 -6.11 -14.19
CA GLY A 141 -15.80 -5.90 -15.04
C GLY A 141 -17.10 -5.97 -14.24
N ARG A 142 -18.21 -6.25 -14.94
CA ARG A 142 -19.51 -6.44 -14.28
C ARG A 142 -19.51 -7.75 -13.47
N GLY A 143 -19.94 -7.66 -12.22
CA GLY A 143 -20.07 -8.82 -11.35
C GLY A 143 -18.71 -9.39 -10.96
N ARG A 144 -18.41 -10.63 -11.38
CA ARG A 144 -17.14 -11.32 -11.11
C ARG A 144 -16.21 -11.39 -12.33
N GLN A 145 -16.58 -10.74 -13.43
CA GLN A 145 -15.74 -10.70 -14.62
C GLN A 145 -14.45 -9.93 -14.32
N LEU A 146 -13.33 -10.47 -14.80
CA LEU A 146 -12.00 -9.89 -14.66
C LEU A 146 -11.30 -9.99 -16.01
N THR A 147 -10.54 -8.96 -16.36
CA THR A 147 -9.72 -8.94 -17.56
C THR A 147 -8.28 -8.69 -17.17
N ALA A 148 -7.37 -9.55 -17.62
CA ALA A 148 -5.93 -9.30 -17.49
C ALA A 148 -5.52 -8.25 -18.53
N LEU A 149 -4.87 -7.19 -18.09
CA LEU A 149 -4.41 -6.10 -18.95
C LEU A 149 -2.91 -6.22 -19.22
N ASP A 150 -2.12 -6.54 -18.21
CA ASP A 150 -0.68 -6.66 -18.34
C ASP A 150 -0.10 -7.62 -17.28
N VAL A 151 1.07 -8.20 -17.57
CA VAL A 151 1.81 -9.06 -16.66
C VAL A 151 3.29 -9.03 -16.99
N ASP A 152 4.14 -8.92 -15.97
CA ASP A 152 5.59 -8.94 -16.12
C ASP A 152 6.27 -9.57 -14.89
N VAL A 153 7.53 -9.95 -15.03
CA VAL A 153 8.35 -10.46 -13.94
C VAL A 153 9.69 -9.75 -13.94
N VAL A 154 9.89 -8.89 -12.95
CA VAL A 154 11.16 -8.21 -12.72
C VAL A 154 12.17 -9.22 -12.19
N ARG A 155 13.32 -9.30 -12.84
CA ARG A 155 14.40 -10.21 -12.47
C ARG A 155 15.61 -9.43 -12.01
N THR A 156 16.15 -9.79 -10.85
CA THR A 156 17.42 -9.21 -10.36
C THR A 156 18.48 -10.31 -10.18
N PRO A 157 19.76 -10.03 -10.48
CA PRO A 157 20.85 -10.97 -10.26
C PRO A 157 20.98 -11.32 -8.77
N SER A 158 21.19 -12.61 -8.46
CA SER A 158 21.31 -13.08 -7.07
C SER A 158 22.63 -12.68 -6.40
N ASP A 159 23.65 -12.39 -7.19
CA ASP A 159 24.99 -11.92 -6.78
C ASP A 159 25.06 -10.40 -6.55
N ALA A 160 24.05 -9.64 -6.99
CA ALA A 160 23.97 -8.22 -6.73
C ALA A 160 23.69 -7.91 -5.25
N ALA A 161 24.22 -6.79 -4.77
CA ALA A 161 23.96 -6.30 -3.42
C ALA A 161 22.46 -6.07 -3.19
N LEU A 162 21.96 -6.39 -1.99
CA LEU A 162 20.54 -6.28 -1.63
C LEU A 162 19.95 -4.90 -1.96
N ALA A 163 20.65 -3.82 -1.65
CA ALA A 163 20.20 -2.46 -1.93
C ALA A 163 19.98 -2.21 -3.43
N GLN A 164 20.85 -2.76 -4.30
CA GLN A 164 20.73 -2.63 -5.76
C GLN A 164 19.54 -3.44 -6.29
N ARG A 165 19.30 -4.61 -5.69
CA ARG A 165 18.13 -5.45 -6.04
C ARG A 165 16.83 -4.77 -5.65
N LEU A 166 16.77 -4.18 -4.46
CA LEU A 166 15.62 -3.40 -4.00
C LEU A 166 15.40 -2.14 -4.85
N LEU A 167 16.46 -1.47 -5.28
CA LEU A 167 16.38 -0.33 -6.19
C LEU A 167 15.77 -0.74 -7.54
N ALA A 168 16.28 -1.81 -8.16
CA ALA A 168 15.74 -2.30 -9.44
C ALA A 168 14.24 -2.69 -9.35
N ILE A 169 13.82 -3.29 -8.22
CA ILE A 169 12.41 -3.59 -7.96
C ILE A 169 11.61 -2.29 -7.80
N SER A 170 12.13 -1.31 -7.06
CA SER A 170 11.51 0.00 -6.88
C SER A 170 11.27 0.69 -8.22
N ASP A 171 12.31 0.79 -9.05
CA ASP A 171 12.25 1.48 -10.34
C ASP A 171 11.21 0.84 -11.28
N ALA A 172 11.18 -0.50 -11.33
CA ALA A 172 10.21 -1.22 -12.14
C ALA A 172 8.76 -1.02 -11.64
N VAL A 173 8.54 -1.03 -10.33
CA VAL A 173 7.21 -0.79 -9.75
C VAL A 173 6.78 0.65 -9.93
N GLU A 174 7.68 1.62 -9.75
CA GLU A 174 7.40 3.02 -10.01
C GLU A 174 6.99 3.24 -11.47
N HIS A 175 7.71 2.63 -12.41
CA HIS A 175 7.34 2.64 -13.83
C HIS A 175 5.94 2.05 -14.08
N TRP A 176 5.60 0.93 -13.45
CA TRP A 176 4.28 0.32 -13.55
C TRP A 176 3.17 1.20 -12.98
N LEU A 177 3.40 1.82 -11.82
CA LEU A 177 2.45 2.74 -11.19
C LEU A 177 2.18 3.96 -12.07
N ASP A 178 3.23 4.49 -12.71
CA ASP A 178 3.15 5.66 -13.59
C ASP A 178 2.56 5.33 -14.96
N THR A 179 2.73 4.10 -15.45
CA THR A 179 2.21 3.65 -16.75
C THR A 179 0.74 3.25 -16.68
N HIS A 180 0.36 2.50 -15.64
CA HIS A 180 -0.96 1.86 -15.58
C HIS A 180 -1.97 2.60 -14.71
N HIS A 181 -1.50 3.46 -13.80
CA HIS A 181 -2.32 4.18 -12.82
C HIS A 181 -3.35 3.28 -12.11
N PRO A 182 -2.91 2.21 -11.43
CA PRO A 182 -3.82 1.35 -10.70
C PRO A 182 -4.48 2.10 -9.54
N GLU A 183 -5.71 1.71 -9.21
CA GLU A 183 -6.42 2.25 -8.04
C GLU A 183 -6.00 1.55 -6.75
N VAL A 184 -5.56 0.30 -6.87
CA VAL A 184 -5.13 -0.53 -5.74
C VAL A 184 -3.91 -1.37 -6.11
N VAL A 185 -2.98 -1.52 -5.17
CA VAL A 185 -1.90 -2.51 -5.21
C VAL A 185 -2.17 -3.62 -4.18
N ALA A 186 -2.25 -4.86 -4.66
CA ALA A 186 -2.42 -6.06 -3.87
C ALA A 186 -1.07 -6.80 -3.76
N ILE A 187 -0.48 -6.83 -2.57
CA ILE A 187 0.85 -7.40 -2.33
C ILE A 187 0.72 -8.72 -1.57
N GLU A 188 1.49 -9.75 -1.93
CA GLU A 188 1.57 -10.96 -1.12
C GLU A 188 2.19 -10.65 0.25
N ARG A 189 1.55 -11.13 1.30
CA ARG A 189 2.08 -11.08 2.66
C ARG A 189 3.01 -12.26 2.87
N VAL A 190 4.29 -11.97 3.12
CA VAL A 190 5.30 -12.98 3.42
C VAL A 190 5.08 -13.55 4.83
N PHE A 191 4.93 -14.87 4.94
CA PHE A 191 4.95 -15.59 6.21
C PHE A 191 5.97 -16.72 6.16
N SER A 192 6.81 -16.84 7.19
CA SER A 192 7.63 -18.03 7.41
C SER A 192 8.10 -18.10 8.85
N GLN A 193 8.04 -19.30 9.44
CA GLN A 193 8.62 -19.61 10.74
C GLN A 193 10.02 -20.24 10.63
N LEU A 194 10.46 -20.64 9.42
CA LEU A 194 11.60 -21.55 9.25
C LEU A 194 12.81 -20.94 8.52
N ASN A 195 12.64 -19.89 7.71
CA ASN A 195 13.72 -19.31 6.89
C ASN A 195 13.78 -17.77 6.99
N VAL A 196 14.17 -17.27 8.17
CA VAL A 196 14.13 -15.83 8.50
C VAL A 196 14.98 -14.97 7.54
N THR A 197 16.12 -15.48 7.06
CA THR A 197 17.08 -14.69 6.25
C THR A 197 16.57 -14.35 4.85
N THR A 198 15.92 -15.27 4.15
CA THR A 198 15.35 -15.02 2.83
C THR A 198 14.04 -14.23 2.91
N VAL A 199 13.25 -14.52 3.95
CA VAL A 199 11.97 -13.86 4.22
C VAL A 199 12.14 -12.38 4.52
N MET A 200 13.20 -12.00 5.23
CA MET A 200 13.49 -10.59 5.49
C MET A 200 13.70 -9.79 4.20
N GLY A 201 14.46 -10.34 3.25
CA GLY A 201 14.69 -9.70 1.95
C GLY A 201 13.40 -9.53 1.13
N THR A 202 12.55 -10.56 1.11
CA THR A 202 11.25 -10.48 0.44
C THR A 202 10.30 -9.48 1.12
N ALA A 203 10.29 -9.42 2.46
CA ALA A 203 9.51 -8.45 3.20
C ALA A 203 9.99 -7.01 2.94
N GLN A 204 11.30 -6.79 2.82
CA GLN A 204 11.86 -5.50 2.41
C GLN A 204 11.42 -5.11 1.00
N ALA A 205 11.41 -6.04 0.05
CA ALA A 205 10.87 -5.79 -1.29
C ALA A 205 9.39 -5.38 -1.22
N GLY A 206 8.56 -6.12 -0.48
CA GLY A 206 7.16 -5.76 -0.26
C GLY A 206 6.99 -4.38 0.38
N GLY A 207 7.87 -3.99 1.30
CA GLY A 207 7.89 -2.66 1.92
C GLY A 207 8.22 -1.54 0.95
N VAL A 208 9.22 -1.72 0.08
CA VAL A 208 9.59 -0.75 -0.96
C VAL A 208 8.42 -0.54 -1.94
N ILE A 209 7.77 -1.62 -2.34
CA ILE A 209 6.61 -1.60 -3.25
C ILE A 209 5.43 -0.85 -2.60
N ALA A 210 5.12 -1.16 -1.35
CA ALA A 210 4.07 -0.48 -0.60
C ALA A 210 4.36 1.03 -0.44
N LEU A 211 5.61 1.40 -0.19
CA LEU A 211 6.03 2.80 -0.10
C LEU A 211 5.86 3.52 -1.45
N ALA A 212 6.25 2.89 -2.56
CA ALA A 212 6.12 3.46 -3.90
C ALA A 212 4.65 3.76 -4.26
N ALA A 213 3.73 2.85 -3.91
CA ALA A 213 2.29 3.03 -4.07
C ALA A 213 1.73 4.13 -3.15
N ALA A 214 2.12 4.13 -1.87
CA ALA A 214 1.67 5.12 -0.89
C ALA A 214 2.09 6.55 -1.25
N LYS A 215 3.29 6.75 -1.81
CA LYS A 215 3.76 8.05 -2.34
C LYS A 215 2.83 8.64 -3.40
N ARG A 216 2.11 7.79 -4.14
CA ARG A 216 1.17 8.16 -5.21
C ARG A 216 -0.28 8.19 -4.73
N GLY A 217 -0.53 7.95 -3.44
CA GLY A 217 -1.88 7.87 -2.88
C GLY A 217 -2.68 6.66 -3.38
N VAL A 218 -2.01 5.61 -3.85
CA VAL A 218 -2.64 4.35 -4.29
C VAL A 218 -2.84 3.46 -3.06
N ASP A 219 -4.03 2.88 -2.93
CA ASP A 219 -4.36 2.01 -1.79
C ASP A 219 -3.53 0.72 -1.84
N VAL A 220 -3.04 0.26 -0.69
CA VAL A 220 -2.21 -0.95 -0.58
C VAL A 220 -2.88 -1.97 0.32
N HIS A 221 -3.01 -3.21 -0.18
CA HIS A 221 -3.59 -4.32 0.55
C HIS A 221 -2.68 -5.53 0.53
N PHE A 222 -2.52 -6.15 1.69
CA PHE A 222 -1.72 -7.37 1.84
C PHE A 222 -2.61 -8.59 1.96
N HIS A 223 -2.34 -9.63 1.17
CA HIS A 223 -3.07 -10.91 1.20
C HIS A 223 -2.15 -12.07 1.54
N THR A 224 -2.64 -12.99 2.36
CA THR A 224 -1.90 -14.21 2.68
C THR A 224 -1.97 -15.23 1.53
N PRO A 225 -1.00 -16.15 1.39
CA PRO A 225 -1.05 -17.21 0.39
C PRO A 225 -2.34 -18.05 0.48
N SER A 226 -2.79 -18.34 1.71
CA SER A 226 -4.02 -19.11 1.96
C SER A 226 -5.27 -18.35 1.50
N GLU A 227 -5.31 -17.02 1.65
CA GLU A 227 -6.41 -16.19 1.13
C GLU A 227 -6.45 -16.19 -0.39
N VAL A 228 -5.30 -16.09 -1.05
CA VAL A 228 -5.19 -16.16 -2.51
C VAL A 228 -5.71 -17.51 -3.01
N LYS A 229 -5.19 -18.60 -2.42
CA LYS A 229 -5.63 -19.96 -2.76
C LYS A 229 -7.12 -20.17 -2.56
N ALA A 230 -7.66 -19.74 -1.40
CA ALA A 230 -9.08 -19.85 -1.10
C ALA A 230 -9.94 -19.00 -2.05
N ALA A 231 -9.51 -17.79 -2.42
CA ALA A 231 -10.25 -16.92 -3.32
C ALA A 231 -10.31 -17.48 -4.75
N VAL A 232 -9.19 -18.01 -5.24
CA VAL A 232 -9.06 -18.49 -6.62
C VAL A 232 -9.64 -19.89 -6.82
N THR A 233 -9.42 -20.81 -5.86
CA THR A 233 -9.74 -22.22 -6.02
C THR A 233 -10.90 -22.70 -5.13
N GLY A 234 -11.31 -21.91 -4.14
CA GLY A 234 -12.24 -22.34 -3.09
C GLY A 234 -11.58 -23.13 -1.95
N ASN A 235 -10.27 -23.45 -2.07
CA ASN A 235 -9.53 -24.20 -1.06
C ASN A 235 -8.22 -23.47 -0.67
N GLY A 236 -8.07 -23.11 0.60
CA GLY A 236 -6.87 -22.44 1.12
C GLY A 236 -5.60 -23.29 1.05
N SER A 237 -5.74 -24.61 0.92
CA SER A 237 -4.63 -25.56 0.85
C SER A 237 -4.33 -26.04 -0.59
N ALA A 238 -4.89 -25.39 -1.61
CA ALA A 238 -4.66 -25.75 -3.00
C ALA A 238 -3.16 -25.69 -3.39
N ASP A 239 -2.77 -26.57 -4.31
CA ASP A 239 -1.43 -26.56 -4.89
C ASP A 239 -1.26 -25.46 -5.96
N LYS A 240 0.00 -25.17 -6.34
CA LYS A 240 0.30 -24.12 -7.32
C LYS A 240 -0.24 -24.42 -8.72
N ALA A 241 -0.32 -25.70 -9.11
CA ALA A 241 -0.82 -26.08 -10.42
C ALA A 241 -2.33 -25.82 -10.54
N GLN A 242 -3.08 -26.14 -9.49
CA GLN A 242 -4.50 -25.87 -9.36
C GLN A 242 -4.78 -24.37 -9.38
N VAL A 243 -4.02 -23.56 -8.63
CA VAL A 243 -4.14 -22.09 -8.67
C VAL A 243 -3.92 -21.59 -10.09
N THR A 244 -2.85 -22.02 -10.75
CA THR A 244 -2.54 -21.55 -12.11
C THR A 244 -3.62 -21.93 -13.14
N ALA A 245 -4.14 -23.17 -13.07
CA ALA A 245 -5.22 -23.63 -13.94
C ALA A 245 -6.50 -22.78 -13.73
N MET A 246 -6.82 -22.46 -12.47
CA MET A 246 -7.95 -21.61 -12.14
C MET A 246 -7.75 -20.17 -12.62
N VAL A 247 -6.56 -19.58 -12.43
CA VAL A 247 -6.22 -18.24 -12.97
C VAL A 247 -6.44 -18.18 -14.48
N THR A 248 -5.93 -19.19 -15.21
CA THR A 248 -6.09 -19.31 -16.66
C THR A 248 -7.57 -19.32 -17.06
N LYS A 249 -8.39 -20.10 -16.34
CA LYS A 249 -9.83 -20.21 -16.59
C LYS A 249 -10.59 -18.94 -16.24
N ILE A 250 -10.28 -18.31 -15.10
CA ILE A 250 -10.96 -17.11 -14.59
C ILE A 250 -10.78 -15.94 -15.54
N LEU A 251 -9.56 -15.78 -16.05
CA LEU A 251 -9.17 -14.69 -16.94
C LEU A 251 -9.37 -15.05 -18.43
N ALA A 252 -9.94 -16.23 -18.72
CA ALA A 252 -10.14 -16.74 -20.08
C ALA A 252 -8.88 -16.67 -20.97
N LEU A 253 -7.70 -16.94 -20.39
CA LEU A 253 -6.43 -16.92 -21.11
C LEU A 253 -6.34 -18.11 -22.07
N GLN A 254 -5.82 -17.86 -23.27
CA GLN A 254 -5.64 -18.91 -24.30
C GLN A 254 -4.58 -19.93 -23.92
N ALA A 255 -3.62 -19.54 -23.09
CA ALA A 255 -2.54 -20.38 -22.60
C ALA A 255 -2.26 -20.11 -21.13
N LYS A 256 -1.61 -21.07 -20.48
CA LYS A 256 -1.12 -20.93 -19.11
C LYS A 256 -0.16 -19.73 -19.02
N PRO A 257 -0.34 -18.81 -18.06
CA PRO A 257 0.60 -17.71 -17.87
C PRO A 257 1.99 -18.27 -17.54
N THR A 258 2.99 -17.79 -18.29
CA THR A 258 4.39 -18.12 -18.09
C THR A 258 5.18 -16.81 -18.02
N PRO A 259 6.14 -16.69 -17.09
CA PRO A 259 6.62 -17.71 -16.15
C PRO A 259 5.72 -17.88 -14.90
N ALA A 260 6.03 -18.82 -14.00
CA ALA A 260 5.15 -19.18 -12.87
C ALA A 260 4.74 -18.01 -11.96
N ASP A 261 5.62 -17.03 -11.69
CA ASP A 261 5.29 -15.89 -10.82
C ASP A 261 4.27 -14.93 -11.48
N ALA A 262 4.11 -14.99 -12.81
CA ALA A 262 3.04 -14.28 -13.50
C ALA A 262 1.66 -14.80 -13.04
N ALA A 263 1.54 -16.11 -12.83
CA ALA A 263 0.31 -16.72 -12.31
C ALA A 263 0.04 -16.31 -10.86
N ASP A 264 1.10 -16.27 -10.03
CA ASP A 264 1.00 -15.91 -8.62
C ASP A 264 0.61 -14.41 -8.46
N ALA A 265 1.20 -13.52 -9.27
CA ALA A 265 0.81 -12.10 -9.34
C ALA A 265 -0.65 -11.91 -9.79
N LEU A 266 -1.07 -12.58 -10.88
CA LEU A 266 -2.46 -12.54 -11.35
C LEU A 266 -3.44 -13.07 -10.29
N ALA A 267 -3.08 -14.14 -9.59
CA ALA A 267 -3.88 -14.71 -8.50
C ALA A 267 -4.09 -13.71 -7.35
N LEU A 268 -3.06 -12.93 -7.00
CA LEU A 268 -3.15 -11.86 -5.99
C LEU A 268 -4.12 -10.75 -6.40
N ALA A 269 -4.03 -10.32 -7.66
CA ALA A 269 -4.93 -9.31 -8.18
C ALA A 269 -6.40 -9.82 -8.16
N ILE A 270 -6.64 -11.06 -8.63
CA ILE A 270 -7.96 -11.70 -8.59
C ILE A 270 -8.49 -11.79 -7.15
N CYS A 271 -7.62 -12.23 -6.22
CA CYS A 271 -7.92 -12.35 -4.80
C CYS A 271 -8.44 -11.02 -4.25
N HIS A 272 -7.73 -9.92 -4.53
CA HIS A 272 -8.16 -8.59 -4.10
C HIS A 272 -9.50 -8.20 -4.72
N CYS A 273 -9.67 -8.32 -6.04
CA CYS A 273 -10.92 -7.95 -6.72
C CYS A 273 -12.16 -8.65 -6.14
N TRP A 274 -12.04 -9.93 -5.78
CA TRP A 274 -13.18 -10.69 -5.24
C TRP A 274 -13.38 -10.54 -3.74
N ARG A 275 -12.30 -10.31 -2.97
CA ARG A 275 -12.40 -10.16 -1.51
C ARG A 275 -12.72 -8.74 -1.08
N ALA A 276 -12.18 -7.72 -1.75
CA ALA A 276 -12.32 -6.32 -1.33
C ALA A 276 -13.79 -5.87 -1.16
N PRO A 277 -14.72 -6.18 -2.09
CA PRO A 277 -16.13 -5.83 -1.90
C PRO A 277 -16.77 -6.52 -0.70
N THR A 278 -16.35 -7.76 -0.40
CA THR A 278 -16.86 -8.54 0.73
C THR A 278 -16.33 -7.99 2.05
N ILE A 279 -15.02 -7.73 2.13
CA ILE A 279 -14.36 -7.15 3.30
C ILE A 279 -14.97 -5.78 3.63
N ALA A 280 -15.18 -4.92 2.63
CA ALA A 280 -15.81 -3.61 2.81
C ALA A 280 -17.23 -3.73 3.38
N ARG A 281 -18.06 -4.64 2.83
CA ARG A 281 -19.43 -4.89 3.35
C ARG A 281 -19.43 -5.40 4.78
N MET A 282 -18.49 -6.27 5.14
CA MET A 282 -18.35 -6.78 6.51
C MET A 282 -17.94 -5.66 7.47
N ALA A 283 -16.95 -4.84 7.11
CA ALA A 283 -16.53 -3.69 7.91
C ALA A 283 -17.67 -2.66 8.11
N GLU A 284 -18.45 -2.37 7.06
CA GLU A 284 -19.64 -1.53 7.17
C GLU A 284 -20.75 -2.14 8.04
N ALA A 285 -20.89 -3.47 8.05
CA ALA A 285 -21.86 -4.14 8.91
C ALA A 285 -21.44 -4.08 10.38
N THR A 286 -20.16 -4.33 10.67
CA THR A 286 -19.60 -4.27 12.02
C THR A 286 -19.72 -2.87 12.61
N SER A 287 -19.28 -1.83 11.88
CA SER A 287 -19.39 -0.43 12.34
C SER A 287 -20.85 -0.01 12.60
N ARG A 288 -21.81 -0.46 11.78
CA ARG A 288 -23.24 -0.24 12.02
C ARG A 288 -23.75 -0.95 13.27
N ALA A 289 -23.28 -2.17 13.54
CA ALA A 289 -23.63 -2.92 14.74
C ALA A 289 -23.08 -2.23 15.99
N GLU A 290 -21.83 -1.78 15.96
CA GLU A 290 -21.18 -1.03 17.04
C GLU A 290 -21.89 0.28 17.34
N ALA A 291 -22.26 1.05 16.31
CA ALA A 291 -23.01 2.30 16.46
C ALA A 291 -24.39 2.07 17.10
N ARG A 292 -25.11 1.02 16.67
CA ARG A 292 -26.41 0.65 17.29
C ARG A 292 -26.24 0.25 18.75
N ALA A 293 -25.20 -0.54 19.06
CA ALA A 293 -24.91 -0.94 20.43
C ALA A 293 -24.57 0.28 21.31
N ALA A 294 -23.82 1.25 20.78
CA ALA A 294 -23.51 2.50 21.49
C ALA A 294 -24.78 3.34 21.76
N GLN A 295 -25.66 3.46 20.77
CA GLN A 295 -26.95 4.15 20.93
C GLN A 295 -27.84 3.47 21.98
N GLN A 296 -27.92 2.14 21.96
CA GLN A 296 -28.68 1.37 22.95
C GLN A 296 -28.12 1.56 24.36
N ARG A 297 -26.78 1.52 24.53
CA ARG A 297 -26.13 1.80 25.81
C ARG A 297 -26.44 3.21 26.31
N HIS A 298 -26.33 4.22 25.45
CA HIS A 298 -26.65 5.60 25.82
C HIS A 298 -28.12 5.76 26.24
N ALA A 299 -29.05 5.18 25.47
CA ALA A 299 -30.47 5.20 25.80
C ALA A 299 -30.78 4.48 27.13
N TYR A 300 -30.12 3.35 27.40
CA TYR A 300 -30.27 2.61 28.66
C TYR A 300 -29.77 3.43 29.86
N LEU A 301 -28.58 4.03 29.76
CA LEU A 301 -28.02 4.88 30.81
C LEU A 301 -28.89 6.12 31.08
N ALA A 302 -29.42 6.74 30.02
CA ALA A 302 -30.35 7.87 30.15
C ALA A 302 -31.62 7.47 30.90
N LYS A 303 -32.19 6.28 30.61
CA LYS A 303 -33.35 5.75 31.33
C LYS A 303 -33.05 5.49 32.81
N LEU A 304 -31.90 4.89 33.14
CA LEU A 304 -31.49 4.67 34.52
C LEU A 304 -31.32 5.98 35.30
N LYS A 305 -30.74 7.00 34.66
CA LYS A 305 -30.57 8.33 35.27
C LYS A 305 -31.92 9.02 35.52
N ALA A 306 -32.88 8.85 34.62
CA ALA A 306 -34.23 9.41 34.79
C ALA A 306 -35.07 8.69 35.85
N ALA A 307 -34.70 7.46 36.23
CA ALA A 307 -35.39 6.65 37.23
C ALA A 307 -34.84 6.83 38.66
N ARG A 308 -33.82 7.67 38.85
CA ARG A 308 -33.20 7.99 40.14
C ARG A 308 -33.55 9.40 40.57
#